data_AF-A0A7K6EYA9-F1
#
_entry.id   AF-A0A7K6EYA9-F1
#
_cell.length_a   1.000
_cell.length_b   1.000
_cell.length_c   1.000
_cell.angle_alpha   90.00
_cell.angle_beta   90.00
_cell.angle_gamma   90.00
#
_symmetry.space_group_name_H-M   'P 1'
#
loop_
_entity.id
_entity.type
_entity.pdbx_description
1 polymer ?
#
loop_
_entity_poly.entity_id
_entity_poly.type
_entity_poly.pdbx_seq_one_letter_code
_entity_poly.pdbx_strand_id
1 'polypeptide(L)'
;MIILGVHEDFEGLQGVFCVFMGVSNPTPFLTGPVCPPNQHYEVCGPPCPPTCQGEAGPQDCPDASTCSEGCFCNPGFFRSGDHCVPLPQCGCTLGGRYYPRGLEFYPEPPCTQRCTCSGNGELECHPTPGCSRDEECTVQDGVLGCYPRTCRQCQVLGAGAYSTFDGHLGNFGGSCTLPLLELERGEPEEELEPITVALEQEDTEVQRVTVMAHGVTVAMDRGQQWEVTVSGE
;
A
#
# COMPACT_ATOMS: atom_id res chain seq x y z
N MET A 1 7.68 -15.33 8.53
CA MET A 1 8.94 -14.76 8.03
C MET A 1 8.73 -13.26 8.00
N ILE A 2 9.49 -12.51 8.80
CA ILE A 2 9.40 -11.05 8.87
C ILE A 2 10.61 -10.52 8.10
N ILE A 3 10.35 -9.74 7.05
CA ILE A 3 11.39 -9.14 6.21
C ILE A 3 11.33 -7.65 6.46
N LEU A 4 12.39 -7.09 7.05
CA LEU A 4 12.54 -5.67 7.23
C LEU A 4 13.46 -5.16 6.13
N GLY A 5 13.10 -4.07 5.47
CA GLY A 5 13.94 -3.39 4.50
C GLY A 5 14.29 -1.98 4.96
N VAL A 6 15.58 -1.62 4.92
CA VAL A 6 16.02 -0.23 5.07
C VAL A 6 16.92 0.18 3.93
N HIS A 7 16.85 1.46 3.61
CA HIS A 7 17.76 2.16 2.72
C HIS A 7 18.61 3.11 3.56
N GLU A 8 19.92 3.18 3.30
CA GLU A 8 20.83 4.14 3.93
C GLU A 8 20.90 5.38 3.04
N ASP A 9 20.47 6.54 3.55
CA ASP A 9 20.74 7.83 2.94
C ASP A 9 21.64 8.67 3.86
N PHE A 10 22.80 9.06 3.32
CA PHE A 10 23.60 10.17 3.84
C PHE A 10 23.13 11.43 3.10
N GLU A 11 22.53 12.35 3.86
CA GLU A 11 22.03 13.68 3.47
C GLU A 11 20.71 13.73 2.65
N GLY A 12 19.59 13.96 3.36
CA GLY A 12 18.39 14.62 2.79
C GLY A 12 17.09 13.80 2.70
N LEU A 13 16.42 13.61 3.85
CA LEU A 13 14.97 13.51 4.08
C LEU A 13 14.03 13.17 2.89
N GLN A 14 13.86 11.87 2.60
CA GLN A 14 12.59 11.16 2.26
C GLN A 14 12.91 9.71 1.90
N GLY A 15 12.98 8.82 2.90
CA GLY A 15 13.24 7.40 2.67
C GLY A 15 11.93 6.61 2.49
N VAL A 16 11.74 6.01 1.32
CA VAL A 16 10.69 5.00 1.10
C VAL A 16 11.12 3.68 1.73
N PHE A 17 10.40 3.23 2.75
CA PHE A 17 10.70 1.98 3.44
C PHE A 17 10.00 0.78 2.78
N CYS A 18 10.78 -0.24 2.42
CA CYS A 18 10.28 -1.55 2.02
C CYS A 18 9.88 -2.35 3.29
N VAL A 19 8.63 -2.22 3.78
CA VAL A 19 8.10 -3.12 4.83
C VAL A 19 7.11 -4.10 4.21
N PHE A 20 7.56 -5.34 3.97
CA PHE A 20 6.68 -6.40 3.50
C PHE A 20 6.11 -7.18 4.69
N MET A 21 4.92 -6.80 5.16
CA MET A 21 4.12 -7.65 6.05
C MET A 21 3.18 -8.51 5.21
N GLY A 22 3.62 -9.72 4.86
CA GLY A 22 2.78 -10.69 4.17
C GLY A 22 1.80 -11.37 5.12
N VAL A 23 0.53 -10.96 5.09
CA VAL A 23 -0.59 -11.73 5.64
C VAL A 23 -1.24 -12.49 4.47
N SER A 24 -1.30 -13.82 4.57
CA SER A 24 -1.97 -14.64 3.56
C SER A 24 -3.48 -14.43 3.64
N ASN A 25 -4.13 -14.16 2.53
CA ASN A 25 -5.53 -13.74 2.50
C ASN A 25 -6.45 -14.85 3.05
N PRO A 26 -7.30 -14.62 4.07
CA PRO A 26 -8.26 -15.62 4.51
C PRO A 26 -9.34 -15.84 3.46
N THR A 27 -9.61 -17.11 3.16
CA THR A 27 -10.75 -17.56 2.33
C THR A 27 -12.07 -17.04 2.91
N PRO A 28 -12.94 -16.37 2.12
CA PRO A 28 -14.20 -15.86 2.64
C PRO A 28 -15.18 -17.00 2.96
N PHE A 29 -15.71 -16.96 4.19
CA PHE A 29 -16.86 -17.78 4.60
C PHE A 29 -18.10 -17.40 3.77
N LEU A 30 -18.88 -18.41 3.39
CA LEU A 30 -20.05 -18.29 2.52
C LEU A 30 -21.23 -17.59 3.22
N THR A 31 -21.32 -16.28 3.04
CA THR A 31 -22.57 -15.52 3.10
C THR A 31 -22.92 -15.06 1.68
N GLY A 32 -24.22 -14.89 1.36
CA GLY A 32 -24.68 -14.54 0.01
C GLY A 32 -24.05 -13.24 -0.53
N PRO A 33 -24.18 -12.95 -1.82
CA PRO A 33 -23.49 -11.82 -2.44
C PRO A 33 -23.94 -10.50 -1.82
N VAL A 34 -23.07 -9.88 -1.02
CA VAL A 34 -23.28 -8.55 -0.45
C VAL A 34 -22.64 -7.54 -1.39
N CYS A 35 -23.47 -6.67 -1.98
CA CYS A 35 -22.94 -5.58 -2.80
C CYS A 35 -22.46 -4.41 -1.93
N PRO A 36 -21.38 -3.72 -2.36
CA PRO A 36 -20.94 -2.48 -1.72
C PRO A 36 -22.01 -1.37 -1.73
N PRO A 37 -21.81 -0.27 -0.98
CA PRO A 37 -22.71 0.88 -1.01
C PRO A 37 -22.93 1.42 -2.44
N ASN A 38 -24.15 1.92 -2.68
CA ASN A 38 -24.61 2.44 -3.97
C ASN A 38 -24.64 1.42 -5.12
N GLN A 39 -24.62 0.13 -4.79
CA GLN A 39 -24.76 -0.97 -5.72
C GLN A 39 -25.94 -1.86 -5.35
N HIS A 40 -26.46 -2.59 -6.32
CA HIS A 40 -27.47 -3.63 -6.13
C HIS A 40 -27.03 -4.90 -6.88
N TYR A 41 -27.47 -6.04 -6.38
CA TYR A 41 -27.18 -7.33 -6.98
C TYR A 41 -28.17 -7.63 -8.10
N GLU A 42 -27.67 -8.06 -9.26
CA GLU A 42 -28.49 -8.60 -10.33
C GLU A 42 -27.91 -9.92 -10.86
N VAL A 43 -28.78 -10.87 -11.16
CA VAL A 43 -28.41 -12.15 -11.78
C VAL A 43 -28.10 -11.97 -13.28
N CYS A 44 -28.62 -10.92 -13.90
CA CYS A 44 -28.51 -10.67 -15.34
C CYS A 44 -28.52 -9.15 -15.57
N GLY A 45 -27.41 -8.50 -15.24
CA GLY A 45 -27.20 -7.07 -15.46
C GLY A 45 -26.44 -6.77 -16.76
N PRO A 46 -26.34 -5.49 -17.14
CA PRO A 46 -25.71 -5.06 -18.38
C PRO A 46 -24.19 -5.37 -18.37
N PRO A 47 -23.63 -5.92 -19.47
CA PRO A 47 -22.21 -6.28 -19.52
C PRO A 47 -21.27 -5.08 -19.39
N CYS A 48 -21.72 -3.90 -19.82
CA CYS A 48 -20.99 -2.64 -19.71
C CYS A 48 -21.82 -1.64 -18.89
N PRO A 49 -21.66 -1.61 -17.56
CA PRO A 49 -22.32 -0.60 -16.74
C PRO A 49 -21.75 0.79 -17.02
N PRO A 50 -22.52 1.86 -16.75
CA PRO A 50 -22.05 3.24 -16.90
C PRO A 50 -20.84 3.49 -16.00
N THR A 51 -19.84 4.17 -16.56
CA THR A 51 -18.59 4.51 -15.84
C THR A 51 -18.43 6.02 -15.79
N CYS A 52 -17.58 6.51 -14.88
CA CYS A 52 -17.22 7.93 -14.85
C CYS A 52 -16.53 8.43 -16.13
N GLN A 53 -16.13 7.53 -17.05
CA GLN A 53 -15.57 7.89 -18.36
C GLN A 53 -16.63 7.91 -19.49
N GLY A 54 -17.87 7.48 -19.24
CA GLY A 54 -18.94 7.49 -20.24
C GLY A 54 -20.22 6.77 -19.81
N GLU A 55 -21.37 7.36 -20.19
CA GLU A 55 -22.71 6.87 -19.83
C GLU A 55 -23.10 5.55 -20.50
N ALA A 56 -22.44 5.17 -21.59
CA ALA A 56 -22.72 3.95 -22.36
C ALA A 56 -21.70 2.80 -22.14
N GLY A 57 -20.79 2.94 -21.16
CA GLY A 57 -19.65 2.03 -21.03
C GLY A 57 -18.62 2.21 -22.16
N PRO A 58 -17.62 1.29 -22.30
CA PRO A 58 -16.61 1.36 -23.36
C PRO A 58 -17.24 1.41 -24.76
N GLN A 59 -16.63 2.14 -25.70
CA GLN A 59 -17.15 2.30 -27.09
C GLN A 59 -17.33 0.97 -27.84
N ASP A 60 -16.57 -0.07 -27.49
CA ASP A 60 -16.64 -1.42 -28.06
C ASP A 60 -17.39 -2.38 -27.11
N CYS A 61 -18.55 -1.97 -26.60
CA CYS A 61 -19.35 -2.86 -25.77
C CYS A 61 -20.04 -3.93 -26.64
N PRO A 62 -19.91 -5.23 -26.32
CA PRO A 62 -20.66 -6.28 -26.99
C PRO A 62 -22.17 -6.09 -26.79
N ASP A 63 -22.97 -6.52 -27.78
CA ASP A 63 -24.43 -6.42 -27.74
C ASP A 63 -25.01 -6.87 -26.39
N ALA A 64 -26.04 -6.16 -25.91
CA ALA A 64 -26.73 -6.37 -24.63
C ALA A 64 -27.36 -7.76 -24.43
N SER A 65 -27.18 -8.69 -25.38
CA SER A 65 -27.62 -10.09 -25.30
C SER A 65 -26.77 -10.96 -24.37
N THR A 66 -25.59 -10.50 -23.94
CA THR A 66 -24.73 -11.21 -22.99
C THR A 66 -24.79 -10.50 -21.64
N CYS A 67 -25.73 -10.86 -20.76
CA CYS A 67 -25.78 -10.32 -19.40
C CYS A 67 -24.83 -11.06 -18.45
N SER A 68 -24.40 -10.38 -17.38
CA SER A 68 -23.56 -10.96 -16.33
C SER A 68 -24.25 -10.89 -14.98
N GLU A 69 -23.99 -11.88 -14.13
CA GLU A 69 -24.39 -11.86 -12.73
C GLU A 69 -23.36 -11.08 -11.91
N GLY A 70 -23.81 -10.17 -11.04
CA GLY A 70 -22.91 -9.35 -10.23
C GLY A 70 -23.57 -8.16 -9.54
N CYS A 71 -22.73 -7.27 -9.01
CA CYS A 71 -23.15 -6.01 -8.41
C CYS A 71 -23.04 -4.86 -9.43
N PHE A 72 -24.12 -4.09 -9.56
CA PHE A 72 -24.25 -3.00 -10.52
C PHE A 72 -24.56 -1.68 -9.80
N CYS A 73 -24.09 -0.56 -10.35
CA CYS A 73 -24.36 0.76 -9.77
C CYS A 73 -25.86 1.07 -9.78
N ASN A 74 -26.36 1.66 -8.69
CA ASN A 74 -27.73 2.18 -8.64
C ASN A 74 -27.94 3.31 -9.67
N PRO A 75 -29.18 3.53 -10.14
CA PRO A 75 -29.47 4.65 -11.04
C PRO A 75 -28.98 6.00 -10.49
N GLY A 76 -28.28 6.77 -11.33
CA GLY A 76 -27.65 8.04 -10.96
C GLY A 76 -26.23 7.92 -10.37
N PHE A 77 -25.71 6.70 -10.23
CA PHE A 77 -24.33 6.44 -9.84
C PHE A 77 -23.53 5.82 -11.00
N PHE A 78 -22.25 6.17 -11.04
CA PHE A 78 -21.31 5.78 -12.09
C PHE A 78 -20.14 5.03 -11.47
N ARG A 79 -19.65 4.02 -12.18
CA ARG A 79 -18.53 3.22 -11.70
C ARG A 79 -17.22 4.01 -11.73
N SER A 80 -16.56 4.08 -10.58
CA SER A 80 -15.22 4.63 -10.36
C SER A 80 -14.36 3.59 -9.63
N GLY A 81 -13.63 2.77 -10.38
CA GLY A 81 -12.95 1.60 -9.83
C GLY A 81 -13.97 0.55 -9.37
N ASP A 82 -13.91 0.17 -8.10
CA ASP A 82 -14.83 -0.80 -7.48
C ASP A 82 -15.99 -0.14 -6.71
N HIS A 83 -16.08 1.19 -6.75
CA HIS A 83 -17.12 1.96 -6.09
C HIS A 83 -18.06 2.63 -7.11
N CYS A 84 -19.28 2.91 -6.68
CA CYS A 84 -20.27 3.66 -7.44
C CYS A 84 -20.47 5.03 -6.78
N VAL A 85 -20.20 6.08 -7.55
CA VAL A 85 -20.20 7.47 -7.07
C VAL A 85 -21.13 8.33 -7.93
N PRO A 86 -21.75 9.38 -7.37
CA PRO A 86 -22.51 10.33 -8.18
C PRO A 86 -21.56 11.13 -9.09
N LEU A 87 -22.07 11.66 -10.20
CA LEU A 87 -21.26 12.35 -11.22
C LEU A 87 -20.29 13.43 -10.66
N PRO A 88 -20.67 14.28 -9.68
CA PRO A 88 -19.75 15.28 -9.11
C PRO A 88 -18.56 14.68 -8.34
N GLN A 89 -18.66 13.40 -7.95
CA GLN A 89 -17.62 12.66 -7.26
C GLN A 89 -16.81 11.76 -8.20
N CYS A 90 -17.08 11.80 -9.50
CA CYS A 90 -16.19 11.21 -10.49
C CYS A 90 -14.81 11.87 -10.46
N GLY A 91 -13.81 11.09 -10.81
CA GLY A 91 -12.42 11.50 -10.90
C GLY A 91 -12.09 12.21 -12.21
N CYS A 92 -10.81 12.21 -12.55
CA CYS A 92 -10.21 13.03 -13.61
C CYS A 92 -9.68 12.13 -14.72
N THR A 93 -9.60 12.66 -15.94
CA THR A 93 -8.99 11.94 -17.07
C THR A 93 -7.78 12.70 -17.59
N LEU A 94 -6.62 12.04 -17.65
CA LEU A 94 -5.37 12.59 -18.19
C LEU A 94 -4.73 11.58 -19.14
N GLY A 95 -4.44 11.99 -20.38
CA GLY A 95 -3.81 11.12 -21.37
C GLY A 95 -4.61 9.84 -21.71
N GLY A 96 -5.94 9.91 -21.60
CA GLY A 96 -6.83 8.76 -21.81
C GLY A 96 -6.90 7.76 -20.64
N ARG A 97 -6.27 8.08 -19.49
CA ARG A 97 -6.36 7.29 -18.26
C ARG A 97 -7.21 8.01 -17.23
N TYR A 98 -8.02 7.24 -16.50
CA TYR A 98 -8.88 7.74 -15.43
C TYR A 98 -8.21 7.61 -14.07
N TYR A 99 -8.30 8.67 -13.27
CA TYR A 99 -7.74 8.78 -11.93
C TYR A 99 -8.88 9.10 -10.95
N PRO A 100 -9.14 8.25 -9.94
CA PRO A 100 -10.15 8.52 -8.93
C PRO A 100 -9.93 9.86 -8.22
N ARG A 101 -11.03 10.45 -7.72
CA ARG A 101 -10.97 11.67 -6.92
C ARG A 101 -10.07 11.47 -5.69
N GLY A 102 -9.24 12.47 -5.40
CA GLY A 102 -8.30 12.48 -4.28
C GLY A 102 -7.01 11.70 -4.54
N LEU A 103 -6.86 11.04 -5.70
CA LEU A 103 -5.64 10.34 -6.04
C LEU A 103 -4.53 11.34 -6.39
N GLU A 104 -3.37 11.20 -5.74
CA GLU A 104 -2.11 11.82 -6.14
C GLU A 104 -1.26 10.83 -6.94
N PHE A 105 -0.67 11.28 -8.04
CA PHE A 105 0.10 10.40 -8.92
C PHE A 105 1.14 11.17 -9.76
N TYR A 106 2.14 10.43 -10.25
CA TYR A 106 3.05 10.92 -11.29
C TYR A 106 2.49 10.52 -12.67
N PRO A 107 2.27 11.47 -13.59
CA PRO A 107 1.67 11.16 -14.89
C PRO A 107 2.67 10.47 -15.83
N GLU A 108 3.96 10.77 -15.70
CA GLU A 108 5.03 10.24 -16.55
C GLU A 108 6.42 10.28 -15.89
N PRO A 109 7.37 9.45 -16.36
CA PRO A 109 8.78 9.60 -16.00
C PRO A 109 9.35 10.93 -16.52
N PRO A 110 10.31 11.57 -15.82
CA PRO A 110 11.06 11.08 -14.66
C PRO A 110 10.48 11.56 -13.30
N CYS A 111 9.15 11.53 -13.12
CA CYS A 111 8.49 11.91 -11.87
C CYS A 111 8.74 13.38 -11.47
N THR A 112 8.89 14.27 -12.45
CA THR A 112 9.14 15.73 -12.29
C THR A 112 7.86 16.56 -12.22
N GLN A 113 6.70 15.90 -12.21
CA GLN A 113 5.40 16.53 -12.04
C GLN A 113 4.52 15.59 -11.22
N ARG A 114 3.84 16.12 -10.21
CA ARG A 114 2.86 15.39 -9.41
C ARG A 114 1.48 16.02 -9.62
N CYS A 115 0.49 15.18 -9.86
CA CYS A 115 -0.89 15.60 -10.10
C CYS A 115 -1.81 15.04 -9.04
N THR A 116 -2.80 15.84 -8.64
CA THR A 116 -3.88 15.46 -7.74
C THR A 116 -5.21 15.64 -8.48
N CYS A 117 -6.04 14.61 -8.46
CA CYS A 117 -7.39 14.71 -9.00
C CYS A 117 -8.34 15.34 -7.96
N SER A 118 -8.68 16.61 -8.17
CA SER A 118 -9.68 17.32 -7.39
C SER A 118 -11.10 16.85 -7.73
N GLY A 119 -12.08 17.23 -6.89
CA GLY A 119 -13.50 16.90 -7.17
C GLY A 119 -14.00 17.50 -8.48
N ASN A 120 -15.06 16.93 -9.05
CA ASN A 120 -15.68 17.37 -10.32
C ASN A 120 -14.80 17.22 -11.59
N GLY A 121 -13.76 16.39 -11.55
CA GLY A 121 -12.89 16.13 -12.70
C GLY A 121 -11.81 17.19 -12.95
N GLU A 122 -11.59 18.09 -12.00
CA GLU A 122 -10.51 19.08 -12.06
C GLU A 122 -9.17 18.46 -11.67
N LEU A 123 -8.13 18.66 -12.47
CA LEU A 123 -6.80 18.11 -12.24
C LEU A 123 -5.85 19.24 -11.87
N GLU A 124 -5.17 19.10 -10.74
CA GLU A 124 -4.17 20.05 -10.27
C GLU A 124 -2.78 19.40 -10.34
N CYS A 125 -1.86 19.98 -11.11
CA CYS A 125 -0.52 19.42 -11.26
C CYS A 125 0.56 20.44 -10.90
N HIS A 126 1.52 20.00 -10.09
CA HIS A 126 2.63 20.80 -9.60
C HIS A 126 3.97 20.20 -10.01
N PRO A 127 4.98 21.02 -10.38
CA PRO A 127 6.32 20.52 -10.65
C PRO A 127 6.95 19.96 -9.37
N THR A 128 7.75 18.90 -9.53
CA THR A 128 8.53 18.26 -8.45
C THR A 128 10.00 18.18 -8.88
N PRO A 129 10.94 18.08 -7.93
CA PRO A 129 12.37 17.94 -8.25
C PRO A 129 12.73 16.61 -8.94
N GLY A 130 11.77 15.68 -9.09
CA GLY A 130 12.04 14.30 -9.47
C GLY A 130 12.25 13.42 -8.25
N CYS A 131 12.62 12.16 -8.48
CA CYS A 131 12.99 11.24 -7.41
C CYS A 131 14.34 11.60 -6.80
N SER A 132 14.54 11.17 -5.55
CA SER A 132 15.84 11.28 -4.87
C SER A 132 16.92 10.47 -5.61
N ARG A 133 18.19 10.73 -5.29
CA ARG A 133 19.34 10.09 -5.98
C ARG A 133 19.28 8.55 -5.91
N ASP A 134 18.80 8.03 -4.80
CA ASP A 134 18.74 6.60 -4.48
C ASP A 134 17.39 5.97 -4.80
N GLU A 135 16.51 6.77 -5.39
CA GLU A 135 15.26 6.33 -5.96
C GLU A 135 15.35 6.33 -7.49
N GLU A 136 14.44 5.58 -8.09
CA GLU A 136 14.22 5.52 -9.51
C GLU A 136 12.74 5.67 -9.80
N CYS A 137 12.41 6.57 -10.72
CA CYS A 137 11.05 6.72 -11.22
C CYS A 137 10.72 5.50 -12.09
N THR A 138 10.08 4.50 -11.48
CA THR A 138 9.75 3.23 -12.12
C THR A 138 8.33 2.81 -11.78
N VAL A 139 7.83 1.77 -12.44
CA VAL A 139 6.51 1.22 -12.19
C VAL A 139 6.64 0.00 -11.28
N GLN A 140 6.04 0.04 -10.09
CA GLN A 140 5.86 -1.14 -9.23
C GLN A 140 4.37 -1.38 -9.00
N ASP A 141 3.93 -2.64 -9.14
CA ASP A 141 2.52 -3.06 -9.03
C ASP A 141 1.54 -2.21 -9.87
N GLY A 142 2.00 -1.74 -11.03
CA GLY A 142 1.20 -0.93 -11.96
C GLY A 142 1.14 0.57 -11.62
N VAL A 143 1.78 1.01 -10.55
CA VAL A 143 1.84 2.43 -10.13
C VAL A 143 3.22 3.01 -10.47
N LEU A 144 3.23 4.16 -11.16
CA LEU A 144 4.45 4.92 -11.41
C LEU A 144 4.77 5.79 -10.19
N GLY A 145 5.99 5.68 -9.68
CA GLY A 145 6.44 6.45 -8.53
C GLY A 145 7.94 6.37 -8.34
N CYS A 146 8.41 7.07 -7.32
CA CYS A 146 9.79 6.99 -6.87
C CYS A 146 9.93 5.77 -5.96
N TYR A 147 10.72 4.80 -6.41
CA TYR A 147 10.99 3.59 -5.67
C TYR A 147 12.48 3.42 -5.46
N PRO A 148 12.92 2.83 -4.34
CA PRO A 148 14.34 2.64 -4.05
C PRO A 148 15.01 1.79 -5.14
N ARG A 149 16.22 2.20 -5.58
CA ARG A 149 17.02 1.47 -6.58
C ARG A 149 17.41 0.08 -6.12
N THR A 150 17.68 -0.06 -4.82
CA THR A 150 18.02 -1.32 -4.18
C THR A 150 17.38 -1.40 -2.80
N CYS A 151 16.47 -2.36 -2.58
CA CYS A 151 16.04 -2.72 -1.22
C CYS A 151 17.00 -3.79 -0.66
N ARG A 152 17.64 -3.48 0.46
CA ARG A 152 18.36 -4.46 1.28
C ARG A 152 17.41 -5.03 2.33
N GLN A 153 17.61 -6.29 2.71
CA GLN A 153 16.73 -6.99 3.64
C GLN A 153 17.49 -7.47 4.86
N CYS A 154 16.94 -7.25 6.04
CA CYS A 154 17.31 -7.93 7.27
C CYS A 154 16.25 -9.00 7.56
N GLN A 155 16.70 -10.21 7.92
CA GLN A 155 15.83 -11.37 8.14
C GLN A 155 16.19 -12.08 9.43
N VAL A 156 15.18 -12.45 10.22
CA VAL A 156 15.34 -13.39 11.35
C VAL A 156 14.95 -14.78 10.87
N LEU A 157 15.91 -15.69 10.85
CA LEU A 157 15.81 -17.02 10.21
C LEU A 157 15.35 -18.12 11.21
N GLY A 158 15.28 -17.79 12.50
CA GLY A 158 14.93 -18.70 13.60
C GLY A 158 16.16 -19.24 14.33
N ALA A 159 15.96 -19.79 15.54
CA ALA A 159 17.02 -20.31 16.40
C ALA A 159 18.15 -19.31 16.74
N GLY A 160 17.81 -18.02 16.84
CA GLY A 160 18.76 -16.93 17.05
C GLY A 160 19.52 -16.46 15.80
N ALA A 161 19.39 -17.14 14.66
CA ALA A 161 20.08 -16.75 13.43
C ALA A 161 19.39 -15.57 12.73
N TYR A 162 20.21 -14.65 12.22
CA TYR A 162 19.74 -13.49 11.46
C TYR A 162 20.68 -13.18 10.28
N SER A 163 20.12 -12.50 9.28
CA SER A 163 20.86 -11.86 8.18
C SER A 163 20.69 -10.35 8.31
N THR A 164 21.78 -9.60 8.26
CA THR A 164 21.78 -8.13 8.20
C THR A 164 21.49 -7.62 6.78
N PHE A 165 21.27 -6.31 6.66
CA PHE A 165 20.98 -5.64 5.37
C PHE A 165 22.11 -5.79 4.33
N ASP A 166 23.37 -5.82 4.77
CA ASP A 166 24.56 -6.08 3.95
C ASP A 166 24.84 -7.57 3.71
N GLY A 167 23.95 -8.45 4.17
CA GLY A 167 24.01 -9.90 3.90
C GLY A 167 24.93 -10.67 4.84
N HIS A 168 25.36 -10.09 5.96
CA HIS A 168 26.10 -10.83 6.98
C HIS A 168 25.16 -11.72 7.79
N LEU A 169 25.59 -12.97 7.98
CA LEU A 169 24.90 -13.93 8.84
C LEU A 169 25.48 -13.86 10.25
N GLY A 170 24.60 -13.69 11.23
CA GLY A 170 24.93 -13.68 12.64
C GLY A 170 24.04 -14.61 13.45
N ASN A 171 24.38 -14.78 14.73
CA ASN A 171 23.58 -15.54 15.67
C ASN A 171 23.51 -14.81 17.02
N PHE A 172 22.32 -14.72 17.59
CA PHE A 172 22.07 -14.22 18.94
C PHE A 172 21.91 -15.39 19.91
N GLY A 173 22.72 -15.42 20.97
CA GLY A 173 22.57 -16.39 22.05
C GLY A 173 21.75 -15.83 23.23
N GLY A 174 20.91 -16.67 23.83
CA GLY A 174 20.21 -16.37 25.09
C GLY A 174 18.83 -15.71 24.94
N SER A 175 18.28 -15.24 26.06
CA SER A 175 16.99 -14.55 26.17
C SER A 175 17.22 -13.05 26.34
N CYS A 176 16.85 -12.25 25.33
CA CYS A 176 17.07 -10.80 25.29
C CYS A 176 15.99 -10.11 24.45
N THR A 177 15.77 -8.82 24.70
CA THR A 177 15.09 -7.91 23.78
C THR A 177 16.15 -7.21 22.93
N LEU A 178 16.11 -7.40 21.61
CA LEU A 178 17.11 -6.86 20.69
C LEU A 178 16.46 -5.87 19.71
N PRO A 179 16.97 -4.62 19.59
CA PRO A 179 16.61 -3.75 18.48
C PRO A 179 17.22 -4.32 17.20
N LEU A 180 16.37 -4.70 16.24
CA LEU A 180 16.76 -5.18 14.91
C LEU A 180 17.08 -4.04 13.96
N LEU A 181 16.48 -2.89 14.23
CA LEU A 181 16.68 -1.66 13.49
C LEU A 181 16.41 -0.48 14.41
N GLU A 182 17.32 0.48 14.38
CA GLU A 182 17.17 1.80 14.96
C GLU A 182 17.69 2.80 13.94
N LEU A 183 16.82 3.72 13.51
CA LEU A 183 17.20 4.78 12.59
C LEU A 183 17.57 6.02 13.41
N GLU A 184 18.82 6.46 13.31
CA GLU A 184 19.27 7.70 13.94
C GLU A 184 18.81 8.93 13.14
N ARG A 185 18.56 10.05 13.85
CA ARG A 185 18.08 11.31 13.27
C ARG A 185 19.10 11.91 12.29
N GLY A 186 18.67 12.25 11.08
CA GLY A 186 19.35 13.23 10.22
C GLY A 186 18.90 14.66 10.54
N GLU A 187 19.83 15.61 10.61
CA GLU A 187 19.52 17.05 10.64
C GLU A 187 18.98 17.51 9.27
N PRO A 188 18.07 18.52 9.18
CA PRO A 188 17.47 19.30 10.26
C PRO A 188 16.09 18.76 10.74
N GLU A 189 15.70 19.25 11.92
CA GLU A 189 14.54 18.86 12.74
C GLU A 189 13.18 19.00 12.04
N GLU A 190 12.74 17.98 11.30
CA GLU A 190 11.31 17.66 11.22
C GLU A 190 11.03 16.45 12.12
N GLU A 191 9.90 16.47 12.84
CA GLU A 191 9.45 15.54 13.87
C GLU A 191 9.31 14.08 13.39
N LEU A 192 10.40 13.44 13.00
CA LEU A 192 10.40 12.02 12.69
C LEU A 192 10.80 11.26 13.95
N GLU A 193 9.83 10.58 14.53
CA GLU A 193 10.05 9.60 15.58
C GLU A 193 10.78 8.39 14.98
N PRO A 194 11.87 7.91 15.60
CA PRO A 194 12.65 6.80 15.05
C PRO A 194 11.78 5.54 14.97
N ILE A 195 11.92 4.82 13.85
CA ILE A 195 11.29 3.51 13.71
C ILE A 195 12.16 2.51 14.46
N THR A 196 11.58 1.86 15.47
CA THR A 196 12.24 0.78 16.22
C THR A 196 11.52 -0.52 15.94
N VAL A 197 12.28 -1.54 15.53
CA VAL A 197 11.77 -2.91 15.50
C VAL A 197 12.51 -3.72 16.55
N ALA A 198 11.78 -4.21 17.54
CA ALA A 198 12.33 -4.99 18.65
C ALA A 198 11.82 -6.42 18.60
N LEU A 199 12.67 -7.35 19.01
CA LEU A 199 12.37 -8.77 19.09
C LEU A 199 12.62 -9.27 20.51
N GLU A 200 11.62 -9.92 21.11
CA GLU A 200 11.74 -10.63 22.38
C GLU A 200 11.93 -12.12 22.10
N GLN A 201 13.01 -12.70 22.64
CA GLN A 201 13.37 -14.11 22.46
C GLN A 201 13.53 -14.83 23.81
N GLU A 202 13.10 -16.09 23.87
CA GLU A 202 13.36 -17.03 24.97
C GLU A 202 13.93 -18.34 24.39
N ASP A 203 15.09 -18.80 24.89
CA ASP A 203 15.71 -20.08 24.49
C ASP A 203 15.76 -20.32 22.96
N THR A 204 16.13 -19.27 22.20
CA THR A 204 16.21 -19.25 20.72
C THR A 204 14.89 -19.11 19.96
N GLU A 205 13.78 -19.02 20.68
CA GLU A 205 12.43 -18.86 20.14
C GLU A 205 11.94 -17.43 20.24
N VAL A 206 11.56 -16.85 19.09
CA VAL A 206 10.93 -15.52 19.02
C VAL A 206 9.56 -15.60 19.67
N GLN A 207 9.34 -14.82 20.73
CA GLN A 207 8.07 -14.76 21.46
C GLN A 207 7.23 -13.57 21.02
N ARG A 208 7.85 -12.42 20.79
CA ARG A 208 7.15 -11.20 20.39
C ARG A 208 7.99 -10.37 19.43
N VAL A 209 7.32 -9.75 18.46
CA VAL A 209 7.91 -8.72 17.61
C VAL A 209 7.14 -7.43 17.79
N THR A 210 7.84 -6.35 18.08
CA THR A 210 7.26 -5.03 18.33
C THR A 210 7.80 -4.06 17.29
N VAL A 211 6.89 -3.36 16.62
CA VAL A 211 7.21 -2.28 15.67
C VAL A 211 6.70 -0.98 16.27
N MET A 212 7.59 -0.03 16.50
CA MET A 212 7.28 1.32 16.97
C MET A 212 7.55 2.29 15.82
N ALA A 213 6.53 2.99 15.36
CA ALA A 213 6.64 3.98 14.28
C ALA A 213 5.60 5.09 14.48
N HIS A 214 6.01 6.36 14.40
CA HIS A 214 5.11 7.52 14.50
C HIS A 214 4.15 7.45 15.71
N GLY A 215 4.67 7.06 16.88
CA GLY A 215 3.93 7.01 18.14
C GLY A 215 2.99 5.81 18.26
N VAL A 216 2.90 4.97 17.23
CA VAL A 216 2.11 3.74 17.21
C VAL A 216 3.02 2.56 17.53
N THR A 217 2.57 1.71 18.46
CA THR A 217 3.26 0.46 18.79
C THR A 217 2.41 -0.71 18.31
N VAL A 218 2.93 -1.52 17.39
CA VAL A 218 2.28 -2.75 16.93
C VAL A 218 3.06 -3.94 17.46
N ALA A 219 2.40 -4.80 18.24
CA ALA A 219 3.00 -6.03 18.76
C ALA A 219 2.36 -7.26 18.13
N MET A 220 3.22 -8.22 17.79
CA MET A 220 2.86 -9.53 17.24
C MET A 220 3.37 -10.61 18.18
N ASP A 221 2.46 -11.39 18.76
CA ASP A 221 2.76 -12.43 19.73
C ASP A 221 2.78 -13.82 19.10
N ARG A 222 3.74 -14.64 19.53
CA ARG A 222 3.85 -16.03 19.09
C ARG A 222 2.60 -16.81 19.48
N GLY A 223 2.00 -17.47 18.50
CA GLY A 223 0.80 -18.30 18.68
C GLY A 223 -0.51 -17.55 18.50
N GLN A 224 -0.48 -16.20 18.40
CA GLN A 224 -1.63 -15.41 17.98
C GLN A 224 -1.56 -15.17 16.48
N GLN A 225 -2.45 -15.83 15.74
CA GLN A 225 -2.56 -15.64 14.30
C GLN A 225 -3.68 -14.64 14.01
N TRP A 226 -3.44 -13.70 13.09
CA TRP A 226 -4.41 -12.69 12.66
C TRP A 226 -4.81 -11.65 13.71
N GLU A 227 -4.12 -11.64 14.84
CA GLU A 227 -4.31 -10.70 15.93
C GLU A 227 -2.99 -9.96 16.17
N VAL A 228 -3.07 -8.64 16.28
CA VAL A 228 -1.95 -7.76 16.59
C VAL A 228 -2.45 -6.78 17.64
N THR A 229 -1.61 -6.50 18.63
CA THR A 229 -1.94 -5.50 19.66
C THR A 229 -1.46 -4.15 19.16
N VAL A 230 -2.32 -3.14 19.16
CA VAL A 230 -1.97 -1.77 18.75
C VAL A 230 -2.04 -0.86 19.97
N SER A 231 -0.88 -0.35 20.39
CA SER A 231 -0.73 0.54 21.55
C SER A 231 -1.31 -0.04 22.85
N GLY A 232 -1.33 -1.37 22.98
CA GLY A 232 -1.83 -2.09 24.16
C GLY A 232 -3.30 -2.51 24.09
N GLU A 233 -4.00 -2.23 22.99
CA GLU A 233 -5.39 -2.62 22.72
C GLU A 233 -5.52 -3.67 21.62
#